data_AF-A0A3N5RKW1-F1
#
_entry.id   AF-A0A3N5RKW1-F1
#
_cell.length_a   1.000
_cell.length_b   1.000
_cell.length_c   1.000
_cell.angle_alpha   90.00
_cell.angle_beta   90.00
_cell.angle_gamma   90.00
#
_symmetry.space_group_name_H-M   'P 1'
#
loop_
_entity.id
_entity.type
_entity.pdbx_description
1 polymer ?
#
loop_
_entity_poly.entity_id
_entity_poly.type
_entity_poly.pdbx_seq_one_letter_code
_entity_poly.pdbx_strand_id
1 'polypeptide(L)'
;MMDEVNKKMEYPLHSWARDLVAFYESGANNQFILYGNVHDRMLVPDGAAFRIGTLRDYLLQVLMAPFDVVLSYDVGNGIRVEKGGDVFAKWLKMRTSPELSKAPQTAIETLTHYFRYTANLARLGEKAPQVGCMLDTAELIAPSADMGFSYETNTIILLIREWANDSLINKHAVASFLLTENLNDLHPLIANNIHTGKIKIPLPEAATIGQTLEFLKPQYTGALGFYEGRLEALSQQLLGVGLSATEQLIKTAEYRKEQIRPDKLVALKKNMVEQEYSGLIGFVESKRTLDDIYGQDKIKAWLRQDIALWAQNDLKAMPMGYLLCGPVGTGKTFFVECLAGEAGVPVVKLKNFRDKWVGS
;
A
#
# COMPACT_ATOMS: atom_id res chain seq x y z
N MET A 1 -10.41 -15.62 17.00
CA MET A 1 -10.65 -14.26 16.43
C MET A 1 -11.81 -14.22 15.46
N MET A 2 -11.89 -15.10 14.45
CA MET A 2 -12.86 -14.98 13.35
C MET A 2 -14.34 -15.05 13.81
N ASP A 3 -14.68 -15.93 14.75
CA ASP A 3 -16.04 -16.04 15.31
C ASP A 3 -16.44 -14.85 16.20
N GLU A 4 -15.48 -14.22 16.86
CA GLU A 4 -15.72 -13.07 17.76
C GLU A 4 -15.79 -11.75 16.96
N VAL A 5 -15.00 -11.65 15.89
CA VAL A 5 -15.03 -10.55 14.92
C VAL A 5 -16.31 -10.63 14.07
N ASN A 6 -16.68 -11.82 13.57
CA ASN A 6 -17.92 -12.00 12.79
C ASN A 6 -19.19 -11.85 13.63
N LYS A 7 -19.17 -12.21 14.93
CA LYS A 7 -20.35 -12.01 15.81
C LYS A 7 -20.61 -10.54 16.18
N LYS A 8 -19.61 -9.66 16.07
CA LYS A 8 -19.73 -8.23 16.43
C LYS A 8 -19.91 -7.30 15.23
N MET A 9 -19.62 -7.75 14.00
CA MET A 9 -19.64 -6.92 12.81
C MET A 9 -20.85 -7.24 11.92
N GLU A 10 -21.71 -6.26 11.65
CA GLU A 10 -22.76 -6.35 10.63
C GLU A 10 -22.20 -6.29 9.19
N TYR A 11 -20.88 -6.15 9.05
CA TYR A 11 -20.21 -5.96 7.76
C TYR A 11 -19.14 -7.02 7.48
N PRO A 12 -19.09 -7.55 6.24
CA PRO A 12 -18.10 -8.55 5.87
C PRO A 12 -16.68 -7.94 5.85
N LEU A 13 -15.72 -8.67 6.43
CA LEU A 13 -14.31 -8.32 6.35
C LEU A 13 -13.83 -8.24 4.89
N HIS A 14 -12.92 -7.30 4.61
CA HIS A 14 -12.19 -7.27 3.35
C HIS A 14 -11.54 -8.63 3.05
N SER A 15 -11.44 -9.01 1.78
CA SER A 15 -10.85 -10.29 1.35
C SER A 15 -9.45 -10.51 1.93
N TRP A 16 -8.56 -9.53 1.78
CA TRP A 16 -7.19 -9.57 2.34
C TRP A 16 -7.19 -9.76 3.86
N ALA A 17 -8.17 -9.20 4.57
CA ALA A 17 -8.30 -9.32 6.01
C ALA A 17 -8.78 -10.73 6.40
N ARG A 18 -9.70 -11.32 5.62
CA ARG A 18 -10.13 -12.72 5.81
C ARG A 18 -8.96 -13.70 5.63
N ASP A 19 -8.15 -13.50 4.60
CA ASP A 19 -6.96 -14.31 4.35
C ASP A 19 -5.97 -14.20 5.52
N LEU A 20 -5.72 -12.98 6.00
CA LEU A 20 -4.88 -12.74 7.18
C LEU A 20 -5.40 -13.48 8.40
N VAL A 21 -6.69 -13.35 8.72
CA VAL A 21 -7.28 -14.03 9.88
C VAL A 21 -7.18 -15.56 9.72
N ALA A 22 -7.36 -16.10 8.52
CA ALA A 22 -7.20 -17.53 8.27
C ALA A 22 -5.76 -18.01 8.51
N PHE A 23 -4.75 -17.26 8.07
CA PHE A 23 -3.34 -17.58 8.33
C PHE A 23 -2.99 -17.52 9.82
N TYR A 24 -3.54 -16.54 10.55
CA TYR A 24 -3.31 -16.40 11.99
C TYR A 24 -3.97 -17.52 12.79
N GLU A 25 -5.28 -17.74 12.58
CA GLU A 25 -6.06 -18.70 13.37
C GLU A 25 -5.66 -20.16 13.09
N SER A 26 -5.15 -20.46 11.88
CA SER A 26 -4.59 -21.77 11.56
C SER A 26 -3.19 -22.00 12.15
N GLY A 27 -2.56 -20.97 12.71
CA GLY A 27 -1.18 -21.00 13.18
C GLY A 27 -0.14 -21.08 12.05
N ALA A 28 -0.54 -20.83 10.79
CA ALA A 28 0.35 -20.82 9.65
C ALA A 28 1.35 -19.66 9.70
N ASN A 29 0.89 -18.48 10.12
CA ASN A 29 1.70 -17.28 10.28
C ASN A 29 1.24 -16.46 11.49
N ASN A 30 2.20 -15.90 12.23
CA ASN A 30 1.96 -14.93 13.30
C ASN A 30 2.58 -13.55 13.00
N GLN A 31 3.45 -13.48 11.99
CA GLN A 31 3.99 -12.23 11.46
C GLN A 31 3.44 -11.99 10.07
N PHE A 32 3.05 -10.76 9.80
CA PHE A 32 2.49 -10.33 8.52
C PHE A 32 3.19 -9.07 8.03
N ILE A 33 3.58 -9.05 6.76
CA ILE A 33 3.96 -7.82 6.06
C ILE A 33 2.73 -7.36 5.27
N LEU A 34 2.24 -6.17 5.61
CA LEU A 34 1.17 -5.49 4.89
C LEU A 34 1.81 -4.50 3.93
N TYR A 35 1.53 -4.63 2.64
CA TYR A 35 2.18 -3.82 1.61
C TYR A 35 1.27 -3.32 0.49
N GLY A 36 1.69 -2.29 -0.23
CA GLY A 36 0.89 -1.64 -1.28
C GLY A 36 0.17 -0.41 -0.74
N ASN A 37 -1.17 -0.40 -0.77
CA ASN A 37 -1.99 0.78 -0.47
C ASN A 37 -2.14 1.06 1.05
N VAL A 38 -1.04 1.08 1.80
CA VAL A 38 -1.03 1.11 3.28
C VAL A 38 -1.31 2.48 3.90
N HIS A 39 -1.08 3.56 3.14
CA HIS A 39 -1.28 4.95 3.61
C HIS A 39 -2.59 5.58 3.16
N ASP A 40 -3.41 4.85 2.40
CA ASP A 40 -4.69 5.34 1.95
C ASP A 40 -5.76 5.29 3.04
N ARG A 41 -6.88 5.93 2.75
CA ARG A 41 -8.08 5.89 3.56
C ARG A 41 -8.88 4.63 3.22
N MET A 42 -9.63 4.15 4.21
CA MET A 42 -10.56 3.04 4.04
C MET A 42 -11.80 3.22 4.89
N LEU A 43 -12.86 2.51 4.55
CA LEU A 43 -14.05 2.42 5.39
C LEU A 43 -13.74 1.51 6.58
N VAL A 44 -13.86 2.04 7.78
CA VAL A 44 -13.63 1.32 9.04
C VAL A 44 -14.98 1.17 9.74
N PRO A 45 -15.38 -0.05 10.14
CA PRO A 45 -16.60 -0.26 10.90
C PRO A 45 -16.64 0.61 12.16
N ASP A 46 -17.78 1.23 12.41
CA ASP A 46 -18.06 2.04 13.59
C ASP A 46 -19.49 1.77 14.07
N GLY A 47 -19.64 0.73 14.90
CA GLY A 47 -20.93 0.19 15.30
C GLY A 47 -21.71 -0.37 14.11
N ALA A 48 -22.93 0.13 13.90
CA ALA A 48 -23.80 -0.24 12.78
C ALA A 48 -23.57 0.64 11.52
N ALA A 49 -22.50 1.43 11.50
CA ALA A 49 -22.13 2.30 10.38
C ALA A 49 -20.65 2.13 10.03
N PHE A 50 -20.16 2.99 9.14
CA PHE A 50 -18.74 3.13 8.87
C PHE A 50 -18.30 4.58 9.06
N ARG A 51 -17.03 4.74 9.39
CA ARG A 51 -16.30 6.00 9.26
C ARG A 51 -15.19 5.85 8.24
N ILE A 52 -14.72 6.96 7.70
CA ILE A 52 -13.49 6.98 6.92
C ILE A 52 -12.31 7.02 7.91
N GLY A 53 -11.43 6.02 7.82
CA GLY A 53 -10.27 5.84 8.68
C GLY A 53 -9.04 5.44 7.88
N THR A 54 -8.02 4.98 8.59
CA THR A 54 -6.75 4.49 8.05
C THR A 54 -6.64 2.97 8.15
N LEU A 55 -5.64 2.37 7.48
CA LEU A 55 -5.32 0.96 7.72
C LEU A 55 -5.03 0.70 9.21
N ARG A 56 -4.29 1.59 9.87
CA ARG A 56 -4.02 1.52 11.31
C ARG A 56 -5.29 1.44 12.15
N ASP A 57 -6.27 2.30 11.86
CA ASP A 57 -7.58 2.28 12.52
C ASP A 57 -8.25 0.91 12.37
N TYR A 58 -8.26 0.37 11.15
CA TYR A 58 -8.85 -0.93 10.86
C TYR A 58 -8.11 -2.07 11.58
N LEU A 59 -6.78 -2.07 11.56
CA LEU A 59 -5.98 -3.07 12.28
C LEU A 59 -6.28 -3.02 13.78
N LEU A 60 -6.35 -1.84 14.39
CA LEU A 60 -6.60 -1.70 15.83
C LEU A 60 -8.03 -2.09 16.23
N GLN A 61 -9.04 -1.62 15.49
CA GLN A 61 -10.44 -1.75 15.86
C GLN A 61 -11.10 -3.03 15.37
N VAL A 62 -10.58 -3.63 14.30
CA VAL A 62 -11.16 -4.82 13.69
C VAL A 62 -10.29 -6.04 13.97
N LEU A 63 -9.03 -6.03 13.52
CA LEU A 63 -8.18 -7.23 13.57
C LEU A 63 -7.55 -7.46 14.93
N MET A 64 -7.12 -6.40 15.60
CA MET A 64 -6.48 -6.47 16.92
C MET A 64 -7.46 -6.22 18.08
N ALA A 65 -8.76 -6.12 17.78
CA ALA A 65 -9.81 -6.01 18.78
C ALA A 65 -9.76 -7.08 19.89
N PRO A 66 -9.48 -8.38 19.63
CA PRO A 66 -9.44 -9.39 20.68
C PRO A 66 -8.15 -9.38 21.52
N PHE A 67 -7.09 -8.69 21.07
CA PHE A 67 -5.79 -8.74 21.75
C PHE A 67 -5.83 -8.00 23.08
N ASP A 68 -5.23 -8.57 24.13
CA ASP A 68 -5.19 -7.96 25.45
C ASP A 68 -4.27 -6.72 25.47
N VAL A 69 -3.14 -6.81 24.78
CA VAL A 69 -2.14 -5.73 24.67
C VAL A 69 -1.84 -5.47 23.20
N VAL A 70 -1.86 -4.20 22.79
CA VAL A 70 -1.44 -3.79 21.45
C VAL A 70 -0.37 -2.73 21.57
N LEU A 71 0.78 -2.99 20.96
CA LEU A 71 1.94 -2.11 20.92
C LEU A 71 2.18 -1.63 19.49
N SER A 72 2.65 -0.40 19.33
CA SER A 72 3.15 0.07 18.04
C SER A 72 4.52 0.71 18.17
N TYR A 73 5.30 0.72 17.09
CA TYR A 73 6.59 1.37 17.04
C TYR A 73 6.81 2.04 15.68
N ASP A 74 7.28 3.29 15.73
CA ASP A 74 7.84 4.01 14.61
C ASP A 74 9.05 4.82 15.10
N VAL A 75 9.98 5.14 14.19
CA VAL A 75 11.24 5.81 14.53
C VAL A 75 11.02 7.21 15.13
N GLY A 76 9.95 7.90 14.77
CA GLY A 76 9.67 9.25 15.25
C GLY A 76 9.13 9.29 16.69
N ASN A 77 8.26 8.34 17.03
CA ASN A 77 7.51 8.36 18.28
C ASN A 77 7.99 7.33 19.31
N GLY A 78 8.73 6.31 18.89
CA GLY A 78 9.12 5.19 19.76
C GLY A 78 7.98 4.20 20.00
N ILE A 79 8.09 3.40 21.06
CA ILE A 79 7.05 2.43 21.42
C ILE A 79 5.85 3.16 22.01
N ARG A 80 4.66 2.89 21.46
CA ARG A 80 3.37 3.31 22.01
C ARG A 80 2.56 2.10 22.45
N VAL A 81 1.80 2.29 23.53
CA VAL A 81 0.79 1.33 23.98
C VAL A 81 -0.57 1.78 23.46
N GLU A 82 -1.09 1.06 22.47
CA GLU A 82 -2.38 1.36 21.83
C GLU A 82 -3.54 0.74 22.62
N LYS A 83 -3.31 -0.39 23.29
CA LYS A 83 -4.28 -1.11 24.13
C LYS A 83 -3.59 -1.88 25.25
N GLY A 84 -4.26 -2.01 26.40
CA GLY A 84 -3.81 -2.89 27.49
C GLY A 84 -2.66 -2.34 28.33
N GLY A 85 -2.59 -1.02 28.53
CA GLY A 85 -1.52 -0.38 29.30
C GLY A 85 -1.41 -0.86 30.75
N ASP A 86 -2.53 -1.18 31.39
CA ASP A 86 -2.58 -1.75 32.73
C ASP A 86 -2.00 -3.17 32.79
N VAL A 87 -2.16 -3.96 31.73
CA VAL A 87 -1.58 -5.30 31.59
C VAL A 87 -0.08 -5.20 31.29
N PHE A 88 0.31 -4.32 30.35
CA PHE A 88 1.71 -4.09 29.99
C PHE A 88 2.54 -3.57 31.18
N ALA A 89 1.98 -2.67 31.99
CA ALA A 89 2.65 -2.09 33.16
C ALA A 89 2.95 -3.11 34.28
N LYS A 90 2.28 -4.29 34.29
CA LYS A 90 2.56 -5.35 35.27
C LYS A 90 3.86 -6.09 34.98
N TRP A 91 4.39 -6.00 33.76
CA TRP A 91 5.67 -6.61 33.40
C TRP A 91 6.80 -6.03 34.25
N LEU A 92 7.62 -6.90 34.87
CA LEU A 92 8.66 -6.49 35.83
C LEU A 92 9.55 -5.36 35.29
N LYS A 93 9.96 -5.45 34.01
CA LYS A 93 10.77 -4.41 33.36
C LYS A 93 10.11 -3.03 33.43
N MET A 94 8.79 -2.95 33.18
CA MET A 94 8.05 -1.68 33.23
C MET A 94 7.88 -1.17 34.66
N ARG A 95 7.88 -2.05 35.66
CA ARG A 95 7.84 -1.65 37.08
C ARG A 95 9.16 -1.05 37.56
N THR A 96 10.28 -1.52 37.03
CA THR A 96 11.62 -1.07 37.43
C THR A 96 12.17 0.06 36.56
N SER A 97 11.79 0.08 35.28
CA SER A 97 12.30 1.03 34.28
C SER A 97 11.17 1.33 33.27
N PRO A 98 10.27 2.28 33.61
CA PRO A 98 9.08 2.55 32.80
C PRO A 98 9.39 3.30 31.50
N GLU A 99 10.60 3.84 31.35
CA GLU A 99 10.99 4.58 30.15
C GLU A 99 11.14 3.66 28.94
N LEU A 100 10.43 3.98 27.86
CA LEU A 100 10.53 3.29 26.58
C LEU A 100 11.47 4.07 25.66
N SER A 101 12.54 3.41 25.22
CA SER A 101 13.50 4.01 24.30
C SER A 101 12.87 4.27 22.93
N LYS A 102 13.23 5.40 22.33
CA LYS A 102 12.93 5.70 20.92
C LYS A 102 13.93 5.07 19.96
N ALA A 103 15.12 4.72 20.45
CA ALA A 103 16.19 4.14 19.63
C ALA A 103 15.74 2.80 19.03
N PRO A 104 15.85 2.60 17.70
CA PRO A 104 15.32 1.42 17.02
C PRO A 104 15.75 0.09 17.62
N GLN A 105 17.05 -0.08 17.85
CA GLN A 105 17.55 -1.34 18.41
C GLN A 105 16.94 -1.63 19.78
N THR A 106 17.03 -0.70 20.73
CA THR A 106 16.52 -0.90 22.10
C THR A 106 15.00 -1.07 22.12
N ALA A 107 14.28 -0.42 21.21
CA ALA A 107 12.84 -0.60 21.08
C ALA A 107 12.49 -2.02 20.62
N ILE A 108 13.14 -2.49 19.55
CA ILE A 108 12.93 -3.84 19.02
C ILE A 108 13.35 -4.93 20.03
N GLU A 109 14.44 -4.73 20.77
CA GLU A 109 14.82 -5.59 21.91
C GLU A 109 13.74 -5.61 22.99
N THR A 110 13.16 -4.46 23.32
CA THR A 110 12.10 -4.35 24.33
C THR A 110 10.84 -5.09 23.91
N LEU A 111 10.41 -4.93 22.66
CA LEU A 111 9.27 -5.66 22.09
C LEU A 111 9.53 -7.18 22.09
N THR A 112 10.72 -7.59 21.64
CA THR A 112 11.12 -9.00 21.62
C THR A 112 11.10 -9.63 23.02
N HIS A 113 11.65 -8.94 24.01
CA HIS A 113 11.66 -9.40 25.39
C HIS A 113 10.24 -9.55 25.95
N TYR A 114 9.33 -8.65 25.57
CA TYR A 114 7.94 -8.75 25.98
C TYR A 114 7.22 -9.94 25.32
N PHE A 115 7.47 -10.20 24.03
CA PHE A 115 6.91 -11.37 23.34
C PHE A 115 7.39 -12.68 23.96
N ARG A 116 8.70 -12.80 24.23
CA ARG A 116 9.26 -13.97 24.93
C ARG A 116 8.70 -14.11 26.35
N TYR A 117 8.52 -13.01 27.08
CA TYR A 117 7.92 -13.05 28.42
C TYR A 117 6.50 -13.63 28.39
N THR A 118 5.63 -13.11 27.51
CA THR A 118 4.24 -13.56 27.40
C THR A 118 4.14 -15.01 26.91
N ALA A 119 4.97 -15.42 25.95
CA ALA A 119 5.06 -16.80 25.50
C ALA A 119 5.57 -17.76 26.61
N ASN A 120 6.49 -17.30 27.48
CA ASN A 120 6.95 -18.09 28.62
C ASN A 120 5.86 -18.25 29.70
N LEU A 121 5.06 -17.22 29.98
CA LEU A 121 3.90 -17.34 30.86
C LEU A 121 2.94 -18.43 30.37
N ALA A 122 2.64 -18.44 29.07
CA ALA A 122 1.76 -19.42 28.46
C ALA A 122 2.31 -20.85 28.62
N ARG A 123 3.63 -21.02 28.41
CA ARG A 123 4.32 -22.31 28.60
C ARG A 123 4.25 -22.82 30.05
N LEU A 124 4.22 -21.90 31.02
CA LEU A 124 4.09 -22.23 32.44
C LEU A 124 2.63 -22.48 32.88
N GLY A 125 1.66 -22.38 31.96
CA GLY A 125 0.24 -22.50 32.28
C GLY A 125 -0.33 -21.28 33.02
N GLU A 126 0.43 -20.18 33.07
CA GLU A 126 -0.05 -18.91 33.63
C GLU A 126 -0.90 -18.14 32.62
N LYS A 127 -1.68 -17.17 33.12
CA LYS A 127 -2.47 -16.29 32.27
C LYS A 127 -1.55 -15.37 31.45
N ALA A 128 -1.37 -15.72 30.18
CA ALA A 128 -0.58 -14.94 29.24
C ALA A 128 -1.48 -14.04 28.36
N PRO A 129 -1.19 -12.73 28.26
CA PRO A 129 -1.95 -11.85 27.40
C PRO A 129 -1.70 -12.18 25.92
N GLN A 130 -2.73 -11.99 25.09
CA GLN A 130 -2.59 -11.94 23.63
C GLN A 130 -1.97 -10.59 23.23
N VAL A 131 -0.91 -10.62 22.41
CA VAL A 131 -0.13 -9.41 22.09
C VAL A 131 -0.13 -9.11 20.60
N GLY A 132 -0.67 -7.95 20.23
CA GLY A 132 -0.56 -7.39 18.90
C GLY A 132 0.60 -6.41 18.86
N CYS A 133 1.40 -6.42 17.79
CA CYS A 133 2.44 -5.44 17.57
C CYS A 133 2.43 -4.92 16.14
N MET A 134 2.56 -3.61 15.98
CA MET A 134 2.64 -2.97 14.67
C MET A 134 3.95 -2.18 14.53
N LEU A 135 4.72 -2.45 13.48
CA LEU A 135 5.83 -1.61 13.06
C LEU A 135 5.36 -0.76 11.88
N ASP A 136 5.21 0.55 12.10
CA ASP A 136 4.85 1.48 11.03
C ASP A 136 6.10 1.87 10.23
N THR A 137 5.96 1.97 8.91
CA THR A 137 7.05 2.34 7.99
C THR A 137 8.28 1.46 8.22
N ALA A 138 8.07 0.14 8.13
CA ALA A 138 9.05 -0.88 8.49
C ALA A 138 10.35 -0.79 7.68
N GLU A 139 10.33 -0.20 6.48
CA GLU A 139 11.50 0.12 5.66
C GLU A 139 12.48 1.10 6.33
N LEU A 140 12.02 1.97 7.24
CA LEU A 140 12.92 2.84 8.02
C LEU A 140 13.54 2.11 9.21
N ILE A 141 13.00 0.97 9.60
CA ILE A 141 13.45 0.16 10.73
C ILE A 141 14.40 -0.94 10.24
N ALA A 142 14.06 -1.58 9.12
CA ALA A 142 14.83 -2.65 8.49
C ALA A 142 14.89 -2.44 6.96
N PRO A 143 15.68 -1.46 6.48
CA PRO A 143 15.76 -1.12 5.06
C PRO A 143 16.43 -2.22 4.22
N SER A 144 16.12 -2.26 2.93
CA SER A 144 16.77 -3.14 1.94
C SER A 144 18.25 -2.80 1.66
N ALA A 145 18.73 -1.63 2.07
CA ALA A 145 20.00 -1.10 1.59
C ALA A 145 21.24 -1.88 2.08
N ASP A 146 22.24 -2.00 1.19
CA ASP A 146 23.64 -2.34 1.47
C ASP A 146 24.37 -1.19 2.22
N MET A 147 23.68 -0.49 3.12
CA MET A 147 24.31 0.48 4.01
C MET A 147 25.25 -0.33 4.91
N GLY A 148 26.56 -0.15 4.72
CA GLY A 148 27.62 -1.03 5.22
C GLY A 148 27.41 -1.56 6.64
N PHE A 149 27.94 -2.76 6.91
CA PHE A 149 27.80 -3.52 8.16
C PHE A 149 27.58 -2.66 9.41
N SER A 150 26.32 -2.48 9.79
CA SER A 150 25.93 -1.95 11.09
C SER A 150 25.47 -3.11 11.96
N TYR A 151 26.19 -3.35 13.06
CA TYR A 151 25.80 -4.36 14.05
C TYR A 151 24.40 -4.09 14.62
N GLU A 152 24.02 -2.82 14.75
CA GLU A 152 22.69 -2.40 15.24
C GLU A 152 21.60 -2.83 14.26
N THR A 153 21.78 -2.53 12.97
CA THR A 153 20.83 -2.90 11.91
C THR A 153 20.67 -4.43 11.80
N ASN A 154 21.79 -5.16 11.84
CA ASN A 154 21.76 -6.63 11.83
C ASN A 154 21.00 -7.20 13.04
N THR A 155 21.19 -6.60 14.22
CA THR A 155 20.48 -7.01 15.44
C THR A 155 18.97 -6.82 15.28
N ILE A 156 18.54 -5.65 14.78
CA ILE A 156 17.13 -5.36 14.50
C ILE A 156 16.53 -6.39 13.53
N ILE A 157 17.22 -6.64 12.40
CA ILE A 157 16.76 -7.58 11.37
C ILE A 157 16.61 -9.00 11.94
N LEU A 158 17.59 -9.46 12.73
CA LEU A 158 17.57 -10.79 13.33
C LEU A 158 16.42 -10.93 14.34
N LEU A 159 16.19 -9.92 15.19
CA LEU A 159 15.10 -9.92 16.17
C LEU A 159 13.72 -9.92 15.49
N ILE A 160 13.50 -9.07 14.49
CA ILE A 160 12.23 -9.04 13.74
C ILE A 160 11.98 -10.38 13.03
N ARG A 161 13.03 -10.96 12.43
CA ARG A 161 12.95 -12.28 11.78
C ARG A 161 12.66 -13.39 12.79
N GLU A 162 13.17 -13.28 14.02
CA GLU A 162 12.90 -14.24 15.09
C GLU A 162 11.42 -14.28 15.47
N TRP A 163 10.71 -13.14 15.46
CA TRP A 163 9.28 -13.08 15.81
C TRP A 163 8.40 -14.01 14.96
N ALA A 164 8.81 -14.29 13.72
CA ALA A 164 8.13 -15.22 12.81
C ALA A 164 8.60 -16.68 12.93
N ASN A 165 9.82 -16.92 13.44
CA ASN A 165 10.48 -18.22 13.39
C ASN A 165 10.50 -18.95 14.74
N ASP A 166 10.45 -18.20 15.85
CA ASP A 166 10.51 -18.80 17.18
C ASP A 166 9.21 -19.56 17.46
N SER A 167 9.33 -20.88 17.56
CA SER A 167 8.22 -21.78 17.88
C SER A 167 7.51 -21.43 19.20
N LEU A 168 8.19 -20.82 20.16
CA LEU A 168 7.60 -20.39 21.42
C LEU A 168 6.68 -19.18 21.20
N ILE A 169 7.10 -18.22 20.37
CA ILE A 169 6.31 -17.04 19.99
C ILE A 169 5.15 -17.47 19.07
N ASN A 170 5.41 -18.37 18.11
CA ASN A 170 4.41 -18.84 17.14
C ASN A 170 3.29 -19.68 17.77
N LYS A 171 3.60 -20.46 18.82
CA LYS A 171 2.60 -21.25 19.55
C LYS A 171 1.76 -20.40 20.50
N HIS A 172 2.18 -19.17 20.79
CA HIS A 172 1.45 -18.23 21.63
C HIS A 172 0.69 -17.21 20.77
N ALA A 173 -0.30 -16.55 21.37
CA ALA A 173 -1.14 -15.55 20.71
C ALA A 173 -0.41 -14.19 20.56
N VAL A 174 0.75 -14.18 19.91
CA VAL A 174 1.45 -12.97 19.46
C VAL A 174 1.17 -12.77 17.98
N ALA A 175 0.79 -11.57 17.56
CA ALA A 175 0.71 -11.20 16.15
C ALA A 175 1.55 -9.95 15.89
N SER A 176 2.40 -9.96 14.86
CA SER A 176 3.17 -8.80 14.43
C SER A 176 2.83 -8.37 13.01
N PHE A 177 2.67 -7.06 12.80
CA PHE A 177 2.31 -6.44 11.53
C PHE A 177 3.40 -5.44 11.13
N LEU A 178 4.05 -5.69 10.01
CA LEU A 178 5.06 -4.83 9.41
C LEU A 178 4.41 -4.06 8.26
N LEU A 179 4.26 -2.74 8.37
CA LEU A 179 3.63 -1.91 7.35
C LEU A 179 4.70 -1.28 6.46
N THR A 180 4.60 -1.47 5.15
CA THR A 180 5.51 -0.88 4.17
C THR A 180 4.77 -0.54 2.89
N GLU A 181 5.17 0.46 2.12
CA GLU A 181 4.59 0.68 0.79
C GLU A 181 5.00 -0.42 -0.19
N ASN A 182 6.27 -0.85 -0.12
CA ASN A 182 6.88 -1.74 -1.10
C ASN A 182 7.78 -2.77 -0.42
N LEU A 183 7.53 -4.05 -0.72
CA LEU A 183 8.32 -5.16 -0.19
C LEU A 183 9.82 -5.05 -0.50
N ASN A 184 10.18 -4.44 -1.62
CA ASN A 184 11.58 -4.29 -2.03
C ASN A 184 12.34 -3.24 -1.20
N ASP A 185 11.64 -2.41 -0.42
CA ASP A 185 12.28 -1.43 0.43
C ASP A 185 12.65 -2.03 1.81
N LEU A 186 12.14 -3.24 2.10
CA LEU A 186 12.46 -4.02 3.29
C LEU A 186 13.68 -4.93 3.11
N HIS A 187 14.39 -5.18 4.20
CA HIS A 187 15.54 -6.08 4.20
C HIS A 187 15.17 -7.50 3.70
N PRO A 188 15.96 -8.11 2.77
CA PRO A 188 15.63 -9.40 2.16
C PRO A 188 15.41 -10.55 3.14
N LEU A 189 16.11 -10.57 4.28
CA LEU A 189 15.91 -11.61 5.32
C LEU A 189 14.53 -11.56 5.98
N ILE A 190 13.85 -10.43 5.94
CA ILE A 190 12.47 -10.25 6.43
C ILE A 190 11.51 -10.41 5.24
N ALA A 191 11.74 -9.67 4.16
CA ALA A 191 10.87 -9.65 2.98
C ALA A 191 10.72 -11.04 2.32
N ASN A 192 11.76 -11.88 2.36
CA ASN A 192 11.75 -13.23 1.78
C ASN A 192 11.53 -14.35 2.81
N ASN A 193 11.24 -14.04 4.07
CA ASN A 193 10.98 -15.06 5.07
C ASN A 193 9.71 -15.85 4.73
N ILE A 194 9.81 -17.18 4.70
CA ILE A 194 8.70 -18.09 4.38
C ILE A 194 7.68 -18.19 5.52
N HIS A 195 8.09 -17.87 6.76
CA HIS A 195 7.23 -17.90 7.94
C HIS A 195 6.47 -16.59 8.15
N THR A 196 6.69 -15.60 7.29
CA THR A 196 6.01 -14.30 7.33
C THR A 196 4.95 -14.25 6.23
N GLY A 197 3.68 -14.05 6.62
CA GLY A 197 2.59 -13.87 5.67
C GLY A 197 2.74 -12.53 4.94
N LYS A 198 2.53 -12.50 3.62
CA LYS A 198 2.64 -11.27 2.82
C LYS A 198 1.26 -10.93 2.27
N ILE A 199 0.68 -9.84 2.77
CA ILE A 199 -0.68 -9.44 2.43
C ILE A 199 -0.65 -8.11 1.69
N LYS A 200 -1.02 -8.14 0.41
CA LYS A 200 -1.14 -6.93 -0.40
C LYS A 200 -2.43 -6.21 -0.05
N ILE A 201 -2.33 -4.96 0.37
CA ILE A 201 -3.46 -4.05 0.55
C ILE A 201 -3.79 -3.46 -0.84
N PRO A 202 -4.96 -3.79 -1.41
CA PRO A 202 -5.33 -3.32 -2.74
C PRO A 202 -5.79 -1.86 -2.72
N LEU A 203 -5.81 -1.24 -3.89
CA LEU A 203 -6.58 -0.01 -4.12
C LEU A 203 -8.08 -0.29 -3.92
N PRO A 204 -8.89 0.72 -3.56
CA PRO A 204 -10.32 0.54 -3.34
C PRO A 204 -11.05 0.11 -4.63
N GLU A 205 -11.96 -0.85 -4.48
CA GLU A 205 -12.85 -1.29 -5.57
C GLU A 205 -13.98 -0.27 -5.79
N ALA A 206 -14.62 -0.31 -6.97
CA ALA A 206 -15.72 0.61 -7.31
C ALA A 206 -16.86 0.59 -6.27
N ALA A 207 -17.17 -0.58 -5.71
CA ALA A 207 -18.18 -0.71 -4.65
C ALA A 207 -17.81 0.09 -3.39
N THR A 208 -16.56 -0.02 -2.93
CA THR A 208 -16.04 0.73 -1.78
C THR A 208 -16.04 2.23 -2.06
N ILE A 209 -15.61 2.64 -3.25
CA ILE A 209 -15.65 4.05 -3.68
C ILE A 209 -17.10 4.55 -3.67
N GLY A 210 -18.04 3.79 -4.22
CA GLY A 210 -19.47 4.13 -4.23
C GLY A 210 -20.04 4.33 -2.83
N GLN A 211 -19.73 3.43 -1.90
CA GLN A 211 -20.11 3.56 -0.48
C GLN A 211 -19.52 4.83 0.15
N THR A 212 -18.25 5.14 -0.12
CA THR A 212 -17.62 6.39 0.34
C THR A 212 -18.29 7.62 -0.26
N LEU A 213 -18.65 7.60 -1.55
CA LEU A 213 -19.35 8.71 -2.20
C LEU A 213 -20.74 8.95 -1.59
N GLU A 214 -21.51 7.89 -1.32
CA GLU A 214 -22.80 8.00 -0.63
C GLU A 214 -22.64 8.54 0.79
N PHE A 215 -21.61 8.12 1.53
CA PHE A 215 -21.30 8.64 2.85
C PHE A 215 -20.97 10.15 2.83
N LEU A 216 -20.24 10.61 1.81
CA LEU A 216 -19.82 12.01 1.66
C LEU A 216 -20.93 12.91 1.08
N LYS A 217 -21.85 12.36 0.28
CA LYS A 217 -22.88 13.10 -0.44
C LYS A 217 -23.66 14.13 0.40
N PRO A 218 -24.11 13.85 1.64
CA PRO A 218 -24.87 14.82 2.42
C PRO A 218 -24.08 16.09 2.76
N GLN A 219 -22.76 15.97 2.87
CA GLN A 219 -21.87 17.07 3.25
C GLN A 219 -21.33 17.85 2.05
N TYR A 220 -21.26 17.22 0.87
CA TYR A 220 -20.59 17.76 -0.33
C TYR A 220 -21.53 17.77 -1.56
N THR A 221 -22.73 18.33 -1.38
CA THR A 221 -23.78 18.34 -2.42
C THR A 221 -23.39 19.21 -3.62
N GLY A 222 -22.66 20.31 -3.42
CA GLY A 222 -22.22 21.20 -4.50
C GLY A 222 -21.22 20.53 -5.44
N ALA A 223 -20.19 19.90 -4.86
CA ALA A 223 -19.14 19.18 -5.59
C ALA A 223 -19.71 18.01 -6.40
N LEU A 224 -20.62 17.25 -5.79
CA LEU A 224 -21.19 16.03 -6.36
C LEU A 224 -22.43 16.25 -7.22
N GLY A 225 -22.93 17.49 -7.32
CA GLY A 225 -24.20 17.80 -8.00
C GLY A 225 -24.28 17.33 -9.47
N PHE A 226 -23.18 17.32 -10.22
CA PHE A 226 -23.17 16.79 -11.60
C PHE A 226 -23.50 15.28 -11.68
N TYR A 227 -23.13 14.54 -10.63
CA TYR A 227 -23.33 13.10 -10.50
C TYR A 227 -24.53 12.76 -9.61
N GLU A 228 -25.44 13.69 -9.36
CA GLU A 228 -26.67 13.40 -8.64
C GLU A 228 -27.44 12.26 -9.33
N GLY A 229 -27.82 11.25 -8.55
CA GLY A 229 -28.45 10.02 -9.05
C GLY A 229 -27.54 9.12 -9.90
N ARG A 230 -26.24 9.44 -10.04
CA ARG A 230 -25.26 8.74 -10.90
C ARG A 230 -23.91 8.54 -10.22
N LEU A 231 -23.88 8.37 -8.90
CA LEU A 231 -22.64 8.13 -8.14
C LEU A 231 -21.94 6.85 -8.57
N GLU A 232 -22.68 5.85 -9.07
CA GLU A 232 -22.10 4.64 -9.64
C GLU A 232 -21.25 4.93 -10.89
N ALA A 233 -21.63 5.90 -11.73
CA ALA A 233 -20.79 6.29 -12.85
C ALA A 233 -19.49 6.96 -12.38
N LEU A 234 -19.55 7.73 -11.29
CA LEU A 234 -18.38 8.36 -10.68
C LEU A 234 -17.47 7.33 -10.02
N SER A 235 -18.01 6.32 -9.32
CA SER A 235 -17.22 5.26 -8.69
C SER A 235 -16.40 4.47 -9.73
N GLN A 236 -17.01 4.12 -10.86
CA GLN A 236 -16.33 3.48 -11.99
C GLN A 236 -15.26 4.40 -12.60
N GLN A 237 -15.58 5.69 -12.75
CA GLN A 237 -14.61 6.68 -13.24
C GLN A 237 -13.47 6.95 -12.26
N LEU A 238 -13.60 6.64 -10.97
CA LEU A 238 -12.54 6.77 -9.96
C LEU A 238 -11.79 5.46 -9.69
N LEU A 239 -12.08 4.38 -10.42
CA LEU A 239 -11.29 3.15 -10.31
C LEU A 239 -9.79 3.43 -10.52
N GLY A 240 -8.97 2.88 -9.62
CA GLY A 240 -7.53 3.11 -9.56
C GLY A 240 -7.11 4.37 -8.79
N VAL A 241 -8.05 5.13 -8.22
CA VAL A 241 -7.79 6.29 -7.35
C VAL A 241 -8.00 5.88 -5.89
N GLY A 242 -7.04 6.20 -5.03
CA GLY A 242 -7.18 6.02 -3.58
C GLY A 242 -8.31 6.86 -2.96
N LEU A 243 -8.85 6.42 -1.83
CA LEU A 243 -9.93 7.15 -1.16
C LEU A 243 -9.46 8.50 -0.61
N SER A 244 -8.19 8.63 -0.23
CA SER A 244 -7.60 9.90 0.22
C SER A 244 -7.67 10.98 -0.87
N ALA A 245 -7.29 10.61 -2.10
CA ALA A 245 -7.33 11.50 -3.25
C ALA A 245 -8.77 11.81 -3.67
N THR A 246 -9.67 10.81 -3.57
CA THR A 246 -11.11 11.00 -3.78
C THR A 246 -11.69 12.02 -2.80
N GLU A 247 -11.40 11.90 -1.51
CA GLU A 247 -11.81 12.87 -0.49
C GLU A 247 -11.23 14.25 -0.76
N GLN A 248 -9.95 14.34 -1.11
CA GLN A 248 -9.29 15.60 -1.42
C GLN A 248 -9.94 16.30 -2.61
N LEU A 249 -10.26 15.55 -3.67
CA LEU A 249 -10.98 16.05 -4.85
C LEU A 249 -12.32 16.66 -4.44
N ILE A 250 -13.14 15.91 -3.70
CA ILE A 250 -14.48 16.32 -3.29
C ILE A 250 -14.42 17.56 -2.38
N LYS A 251 -13.58 17.53 -1.35
CA LYS A 251 -13.41 18.66 -0.40
C LYS A 251 -12.94 19.92 -1.12
N THR A 252 -11.99 19.78 -2.05
CA THR A 252 -11.45 20.92 -2.80
C THR A 252 -12.49 21.49 -3.77
N ALA A 253 -13.24 20.63 -4.46
CA ALA A 253 -14.30 21.05 -5.37
C ALA A 253 -15.42 21.79 -4.63
N GLU A 254 -15.85 21.27 -3.47
CA GLU A 254 -16.88 21.91 -2.63
C GLU A 254 -16.42 23.29 -2.16
N TYR A 255 -15.19 23.39 -1.63
CA TYR A 255 -14.62 24.65 -1.18
C TYR A 255 -14.56 25.69 -2.31
N ARG A 256 -14.21 25.27 -3.52
CA ARG A 256 -14.16 26.13 -4.72
C ARG A 256 -15.54 26.39 -5.33
N LYS A 257 -16.61 25.77 -4.81
CA LYS A 257 -17.97 25.81 -5.36
C LYS A 257 -18.01 25.36 -6.83
N GLU A 258 -17.20 24.37 -7.16
CA GLU A 258 -17.11 23.78 -8.49
C GLU A 258 -17.70 22.37 -8.48
N GLN A 259 -18.38 21.99 -9.56
CA GLN A 259 -18.80 20.61 -9.75
C GLN A 259 -17.65 19.75 -10.27
N ILE A 260 -17.56 18.51 -9.78
CA ILE A 260 -16.69 17.50 -10.35
C ILE A 260 -17.25 17.09 -11.71
N ARG A 261 -16.38 17.11 -12.73
CA ARG A 261 -16.72 16.78 -14.12
C ARG A 261 -15.72 15.78 -14.71
N PRO A 262 -16.10 14.99 -15.73
CA PRO A 262 -15.25 13.94 -16.30
C PRO A 262 -13.85 14.40 -16.75
N ASP A 263 -13.74 15.60 -17.33
CA ASP A 263 -12.49 16.21 -17.77
C ASP A 263 -11.47 16.39 -16.62
N LYS A 264 -11.95 16.82 -15.45
CA LYS A 264 -11.11 16.93 -14.24
C LYS A 264 -10.65 15.58 -13.70
N LEU A 265 -11.47 14.54 -13.87
CA LEU A 265 -11.14 13.18 -13.41
C LEU A 265 -10.02 12.56 -14.24
N VAL A 266 -10.03 12.78 -15.56
CA VAL A 266 -8.94 12.35 -16.46
C VAL A 266 -7.62 13.02 -16.04
N ALA A 267 -7.64 14.33 -15.80
CA ALA A 267 -6.46 15.06 -15.35
C ALA A 267 -5.96 14.58 -13.98
N LEU A 268 -6.87 14.31 -13.03
CA LEU A 268 -6.53 13.77 -11.71
C LEU A 268 -5.82 12.42 -11.83
N LYS A 269 -6.39 11.47 -12.59
CA LYS A 269 -5.79 10.15 -12.79
C LYS A 269 -4.41 10.22 -13.41
N LYS A 270 -4.25 11.08 -14.43
CA LYS A 270 -2.95 11.31 -15.06
C LYS A 270 -1.91 11.77 -14.04
N ASN A 271 -2.24 12.78 -13.24
CA ASN A 271 -1.34 13.31 -12.21
C ASN A 271 -0.97 12.26 -11.15
N MET A 272 -1.94 11.46 -10.70
CA MET A 272 -1.70 10.43 -9.68
C MET A 272 -0.74 9.36 -10.18
N VAL A 273 -0.96 8.84 -11.39
CA VAL A 273 -0.05 7.84 -11.95
C VAL A 273 1.36 8.43 -12.13
N GLU A 274 1.51 9.68 -12.57
CA GLU A 274 2.83 10.31 -12.67
C GLU A 274 3.54 10.47 -11.32
N GLN A 275 2.78 10.72 -10.25
CA GLN A 275 3.28 10.86 -8.88
C GLN A 275 3.63 9.52 -8.23
N GLU A 276 2.74 8.52 -8.28
CA GLU A 276 2.91 7.20 -7.65
C GLU A 276 4.11 6.45 -8.19
N TYR A 277 4.38 6.58 -9.49
CA TYR A 277 5.57 5.97 -10.07
C TYR A 277 6.83 6.80 -9.85
N SER A 278 6.83 7.78 -8.94
CA SER A 278 8.06 8.48 -8.51
C SER A 278 8.80 9.12 -9.69
N GLY A 279 8.05 9.51 -10.73
CA GLY A 279 8.57 9.98 -12.01
C GLY A 279 9.19 8.91 -12.93
N LEU A 280 9.19 7.62 -12.57
CA LEU A 280 9.65 6.48 -13.38
C LEU A 280 8.73 6.18 -14.56
N ILE A 281 7.50 6.68 -14.53
CA ILE A 281 6.55 6.58 -15.62
C ILE A 281 6.13 8.00 -16.01
N GLY A 282 6.03 8.28 -17.31
CA GLY A 282 5.42 9.50 -17.83
C GLY A 282 4.47 9.17 -18.99
N PHE A 283 3.35 9.87 -19.09
CA PHE A 283 2.46 9.72 -20.23
C PHE A 283 2.89 10.61 -21.37
N VAL A 284 3.01 10.02 -22.56
CA VAL A 284 3.22 10.76 -23.80
C VAL A 284 1.85 10.98 -24.43
N GLU A 285 1.23 12.11 -24.10
CA GLU A 285 0.11 12.65 -24.89
C GLU A 285 0.69 13.56 -25.95
N SER A 286 0.69 13.07 -27.19
CA SER A 286 1.18 13.82 -28.33
C SER A 286 0.03 14.13 -29.27
N LYS A 287 -0.09 15.40 -29.66
CA LYS A 287 -0.94 15.83 -30.78
C LYS A 287 -0.21 15.73 -32.13
N ARG A 288 1.04 15.27 -32.12
CA ARG A 288 1.89 15.14 -33.31
C ARG A 288 1.64 13.81 -33.98
N THR A 289 1.82 13.77 -35.29
CA THR A 289 1.57 12.63 -36.17
C THR A 289 2.84 12.26 -36.92
N LEU A 290 2.86 11.13 -37.61
CA LEU A 290 4.02 10.72 -38.41
C LEU A 290 4.33 11.73 -39.54
N ASP A 291 3.40 12.62 -39.89
CA ASP A 291 3.62 13.68 -40.86
C ASP A 291 4.54 14.79 -40.33
N ASP A 292 4.68 14.94 -39.00
CA ASP A 292 5.60 15.92 -38.38
C ASP A 292 7.07 15.51 -38.46
N ILE A 293 7.36 14.29 -38.93
CA ILE A 293 8.73 13.77 -39.10
C ILE A 293 9.17 14.04 -40.53
N TYR A 294 10.36 14.59 -40.74
CA TYR A 294 10.90 14.72 -42.09
C TYR A 294 11.56 13.42 -42.58
N GLY A 295 11.19 12.95 -43.78
CA GLY A 295 11.73 11.75 -44.43
C GLY A 295 11.23 10.42 -43.82
N GLN A 296 11.99 9.34 -44.02
CA GLN A 296 11.68 7.99 -43.54
C GLN A 296 10.34 7.39 -44.04
N ASP A 297 9.95 7.71 -45.26
CA ASP A 297 8.61 7.39 -45.81
C ASP A 297 8.29 5.89 -45.77
N LYS A 298 9.28 5.03 -46.00
CA LYS A 298 9.11 3.57 -45.89
C LYS A 298 8.76 3.12 -44.46
N ILE A 299 9.39 3.71 -43.45
CA ILE A 299 9.16 3.39 -42.04
C ILE A 299 7.77 3.90 -41.62
N LYS A 300 7.42 5.13 -42.03
CA LYS A 300 6.08 5.68 -41.78
C LYS A 300 4.97 4.83 -42.40
N ALA A 301 5.17 4.39 -43.65
CA ALA A 301 4.21 3.53 -44.35
C ALA A 301 4.02 2.19 -43.63
N TRP A 302 5.12 1.57 -43.16
CA TRP A 302 5.06 0.35 -42.37
C TRP A 302 4.28 0.58 -41.06
N LEU A 303 4.65 1.58 -40.26
CA LEU A 303 3.97 1.83 -38.98
C LEU A 303 2.48 2.16 -39.14
N ARG A 304 2.08 2.83 -40.23
CA ARG A 304 0.67 3.06 -40.55
C ARG A 304 -0.07 1.77 -40.88
N GLN A 305 0.58 0.82 -41.52
CA GLN A 305 0.02 -0.52 -41.74
C GLN A 305 -0.19 -1.25 -40.41
N ASP A 306 0.77 -1.17 -39.48
CA ASP A 306 0.63 -1.79 -38.15
C ASP A 306 -0.48 -1.13 -37.32
N ILE A 307 -0.61 0.20 -37.38
CA ILE A 307 -1.73 0.93 -36.75
C ILE A 307 -3.07 0.48 -37.36
N ALA A 308 -3.14 0.26 -38.68
CA ALA A 308 -4.35 -0.23 -39.33
C ALA A 308 -4.72 -1.66 -38.91
N LEU A 309 -3.74 -2.55 -38.74
CA LEU A 309 -3.94 -3.90 -38.18
C LEU A 309 -4.45 -3.82 -36.74
N TRP A 310 -3.88 -2.92 -35.94
CA TRP A 310 -4.31 -2.69 -34.57
C TRP A 310 -5.77 -2.24 -34.50
N ALA A 311 -6.16 -1.28 -35.34
CA ALA A 311 -7.54 -0.80 -35.42
C ALA A 311 -8.54 -1.90 -35.83
N GLN A 312 -8.08 -2.92 -36.56
CA GLN A 312 -8.86 -4.10 -36.95
C GLN A 312 -8.82 -5.24 -35.90
N ASN A 313 -8.12 -5.03 -34.78
CA ASN A 313 -7.89 -6.02 -33.73
C ASN A 313 -7.17 -7.30 -34.21
N ASP A 314 -6.39 -7.21 -35.29
CA ASP A 314 -5.56 -8.32 -35.79
C ASP A 314 -4.16 -8.28 -35.17
N LEU A 315 -4.11 -8.50 -33.85
CA LEU A 315 -2.87 -8.40 -33.07
C LEU A 315 -1.84 -9.49 -33.40
N LYS A 316 -2.25 -10.58 -34.07
CA LYS A 316 -1.35 -11.69 -34.43
C LYS A 316 -0.40 -11.32 -35.56
N ALA A 317 -0.80 -10.39 -36.42
CA ALA A 317 -0.01 -9.91 -37.54
C ALA A 317 0.95 -8.76 -37.16
N MET A 318 0.83 -8.22 -35.94
CA MET A 318 1.63 -7.10 -35.46
C MET A 318 2.92 -7.56 -34.76
N PRO A 319 4.02 -6.78 -34.85
CA PRO A 319 5.21 -7.01 -34.04
C PRO A 319 4.95 -6.71 -32.56
N MET A 320 5.57 -7.48 -31.67
CA MET A 320 5.45 -7.32 -30.21
C MET A 320 6.22 -6.11 -29.65
N GLY A 321 7.15 -5.54 -30.43
CA GLY A 321 7.95 -4.40 -30.00
C GLY A 321 8.87 -3.89 -31.10
N TYR A 322 9.25 -2.62 -30.99
CA TYR A 322 10.19 -1.95 -31.88
C TYR A 322 11.45 -1.55 -31.12
N LEU A 323 12.61 -1.76 -31.74
CA LEU A 323 13.88 -1.25 -31.25
C LEU A 323 14.37 -0.12 -32.17
N LEU A 324 14.29 1.11 -31.68
CA LEU A 324 14.79 2.29 -32.38
C LEU A 324 16.25 2.53 -32.01
N CYS A 325 17.17 2.23 -32.94
CA CYS A 325 18.61 2.43 -32.77
C CYS A 325 19.09 3.70 -33.46
N GLY A 326 20.04 4.40 -32.83
CA GLY A 326 20.72 5.54 -33.46
C GLY A 326 21.47 6.42 -32.46
N PRO A 327 22.38 7.31 -32.92
CA PRO A 327 23.13 8.24 -32.07
C PRO A 327 22.22 9.13 -31.20
N VAL A 328 22.74 9.65 -30.08
CA VAL A 328 22.01 10.63 -29.25
C VAL A 328 21.65 11.85 -30.11
N GLY A 329 20.44 12.41 -29.93
CA GLY A 329 19.98 13.59 -30.66
C GLY A 329 19.36 13.33 -32.05
N THR A 330 19.29 12.09 -32.53
CA THR A 330 18.72 11.74 -33.86
C THR A 330 17.18 11.65 -33.90
N GLY A 331 16.48 12.29 -32.97
CA GLY A 331 15.01 12.37 -33.01
C GLY A 331 14.25 11.08 -32.64
N LYS A 332 14.89 10.03 -32.12
CA LYS A 332 14.19 8.78 -31.71
C LYS A 332 13.02 9.01 -30.76
N THR A 333 13.22 9.83 -29.73
CA THR A 333 12.14 10.18 -28.77
C THR A 333 11.00 10.92 -29.47
N PHE A 334 11.34 11.87 -30.34
CA PHE A 334 10.36 12.62 -31.13
C PHE A 334 9.57 11.72 -32.08
N PHE A 335 10.23 10.73 -32.67
CA PHE A 335 9.59 9.72 -33.51
C PHE A 335 8.52 8.93 -32.74
N VAL A 336 8.84 8.49 -31.52
CA VAL A 336 7.88 7.78 -30.65
C VAL A 336 6.70 8.68 -30.27
N GLU A 337 6.93 9.97 -30.00
CA GLU A 337 5.85 10.93 -29.72
C GLU A 337 4.89 11.08 -30.91
N CYS A 338 5.42 11.17 -32.13
CA CYS A 338 4.61 11.27 -33.34
C CYS A 338 3.82 9.98 -33.62
N LEU A 339 4.43 8.82 -33.38
CA LEU A 339 3.76 7.53 -33.50
C LEU A 339 2.63 7.38 -32.48
N ALA A 340 2.85 7.82 -31.23
CA ALA A 340 1.85 7.80 -30.17
C ALA A 340 0.61 8.63 -30.54
N GLY A 341 0.82 9.83 -31.09
CA GLY A 341 -0.28 10.69 -31.51
C GLY A 341 -1.01 10.17 -32.77
N GLU A 342 -0.29 9.59 -33.75
CA GLU A 342 -0.90 8.94 -34.92
C GLU A 342 -1.81 7.77 -34.52
N ALA A 343 -1.37 6.94 -33.56
CA ALA A 343 -2.14 5.80 -33.09
C ALA A 343 -3.32 6.18 -32.18
N GLY A 344 -3.38 7.42 -31.68
CA GLY A 344 -4.48 7.91 -30.84
C GLY A 344 -4.59 7.21 -29.47
N VAL A 345 -3.50 6.61 -28.98
CA VAL A 345 -3.47 5.84 -27.75
C VAL A 345 -2.59 6.50 -26.68
N PRO A 346 -2.93 6.37 -25.38
CA PRO A 346 -2.03 6.78 -24.31
C PRO A 346 -0.77 5.91 -24.31
N VAL A 347 0.40 6.51 -24.56
CA VAL A 347 1.68 5.81 -24.50
C VAL A 347 2.36 6.06 -23.15
N VAL A 348 2.82 4.97 -22.54
CA VAL A 348 3.52 4.98 -21.25
C VAL A 348 5.02 4.97 -21.51
N LYS A 349 5.71 6.03 -21.10
CA LYS A 349 7.18 6.14 -21.15
C LYS A 349 7.76 5.70 -19.82
N LEU A 350 8.50 4.58 -19.84
CA LEU A 350 9.35 4.18 -18.74
C LEU A 350 10.61 5.07 -18.72
N LYS A 351 10.80 5.85 -17.65
CA LYS A 351 12.01 6.63 -17.41
C LYS A 351 13.10 5.75 -16.81
N ASN A 352 14.30 6.31 -16.65
CA ASN A 352 15.48 5.54 -16.26
C ASN A 352 15.33 4.97 -14.85
N PHE A 353 15.15 3.66 -14.74
CA PHE A 353 15.09 2.96 -13.45
C PHE A 353 16.44 2.91 -12.73
N ARG A 354 17.55 3.10 -13.46
CA ARG A 354 18.91 2.96 -12.90
C ARG A 354 19.37 4.15 -12.07
N ASP A 355 18.93 5.37 -12.38
CA ASP A 355 19.44 6.59 -11.71
C ASP A 355 19.01 6.70 -10.24
N LYS A 356 18.02 5.91 -9.78
CA LYS A 356 17.63 5.83 -8.36
C LYS A 356 18.25 4.65 -7.60
N TRP A 357 18.84 3.67 -8.30
CA TRP A 357 19.29 2.40 -7.71
C TRP A 357 20.79 2.13 -7.93
N VAL A 358 21.51 3.04 -8.57
CA VAL A 358 22.97 3.03 -8.60
C VAL A 358 23.43 4.18 -7.71
N GLY A 359 24.00 3.82 -6.55
CA GLY A 359 24.54 4.78 -5.60
C GLY A 359 25.55 5.71 -6.25
N SER A 360 25.33 7.01 -6.05
CA SER A 360 26.36 8.04 -6.13
C SER A 360 26.69 8.53 -4.74
#